data_AF-A0A9D7BAI6-F1
#
_entry.id   AF-A0A9D7BAI6-F1
#
_cell.length_a   1.000
_cell.length_b   1.000
_cell.length_c   1.000
_cell.angle_alpha   90.00
_cell.angle_beta   90.00
_cell.angle_gamma   90.00
#
_symmetry.space_group_name_H-M   'P 1'
#
loop_
_entity.id
_entity.type
_entity.pdbx_description
1 polymer ?
#
loop_
_entity_poly.entity_id
_entity_poly.type
_entity_poly.pdbx_seq_one_letter_code
_entity_poly.pdbx_strand_id
1 'polypeptide(L)'
;MSIKEGEDYVTRPYLEDVRDAMKANTLAQGAVFWDMYDAMGGRNSMVSWVQADPPLAAEDYTHFSPLGARKVGELFYTALIDAYADHHAAQQ
;
A
#
# COMPACT_ATOMS: atom_id res chain seq x y z
N MET A 1 4.78 2.14 -6.36
CA MET A 1 5.98 2.63 -7.10
C MET A 1 5.67 2.59 -8.58
N SER A 2 6.07 3.63 -9.32
CA SER A 2 5.89 3.70 -10.77
C SER A 2 7.20 3.94 -11.51
N ILE A 3 7.24 3.58 -12.79
CA ILE A 3 8.28 3.94 -13.76
C ILE A 3 7.65 4.70 -14.91
N LYS A 4 8.47 5.49 -15.61
CA LYS A 4 8.04 6.17 -16.84
C LYS A 4 8.07 5.18 -18.01
N GLU A 5 6.94 5.00 -18.67
CA GLU A 5 6.80 4.25 -19.92
C GLU A 5 6.16 5.17 -20.97
N GLY A 6 6.96 5.60 -21.96
CA GLY A 6 6.52 6.60 -22.92
C GLY A 6 6.24 7.95 -22.25
N GLU A 7 5.00 8.43 -22.36
CA GLU A 7 4.54 9.67 -21.74
C GLU A 7 3.93 9.46 -20.34
N ASP A 8 3.64 8.21 -19.98
CA ASP A 8 2.91 7.85 -18.76
C ASP A 8 3.82 7.32 -17.66
N TYR A 9 3.33 7.39 -16.41
CA TYR A 9 3.91 6.68 -15.27
C TYR A 9 3.02 5.48 -14.92
N VAL A 10 3.60 4.29 -14.93
CA VAL A 10 2.88 3.03 -14.69
C VAL A 10 3.50 2.26 -13.54
N THR A 11 2.70 1.42 -12.87
CA THR A 11 3.21 0.49 -11.85
C THR A 11 4.41 -0.29 -12.38
N ARG A 12 5.47 -0.38 -11.57
CA ARG A 12 6.69 -1.11 -11.94
C ARG A 12 6.38 -2.56 -12.37
N PRO A 13 7.00 -3.05 -13.46
CA PRO A 13 6.94 -4.46 -13.82
C PRO A 13 7.31 -5.36 -12.64
N TYR A 14 6.61 -6.48 -12.51
CA TYR A 14 6.77 -7.48 -11.45
C TYR A 14 6.42 -7.02 -10.03
N LEU A 15 5.98 -5.78 -9.81
CA LEU A 15 5.60 -5.32 -8.46
C LEU A 15 4.46 -6.16 -7.87
N GLU A 16 3.45 -6.44 -8.69
CA GLU A 16 2.31 -7.28 -8.30
C GLU A 16 2.74 -8.73 -8.07
N ASP A 17 3.60 -9.30 -8.92
CA ASP A 17 4.12 -10.66 -8.74
C ASP A 17 4.88 -10.81 -7.42
N VAL A 18 5.72 -9.82 -7.07
CA VAL A 18 6.45 -9.80 -5.79
C VAL A 18 5.49 -9.62 -4.62
N ARG A 19 4.51 -8.70 -4.71
CA ARG A 19 3.46 -8.53 -3.70
C ARG A 19 2.70 -9.83 -3.47
N ASP A 20 2.31 -10.52 -4.54
CA ASP A 20 1.53 -11.74 -4.50
C ASP A 20 2.33 -12.90 -3.89
N ALA A 21 3.60 -13.04 -4.26
CA ALA A 21 4.50 -14.02 -3.69
C ALA A 21 4.71 -13.79 -2.18
N MET A 22 4.92 -12.53 -1.75
CA MET A 22 5.02 -12.18 -0.33
C MET A 22 3.74 -12.50 0.42
N LYS A 23 2.58 -12.07 -0.10
CA LYS A 23 1.27 -12.33 0.50
C LYS A 23 1.01 -13.81 0.66
N ALA A 24 1.20 -14.60 -0.41
CA ALA A 24 1.00 -16.04 -0.40
C ALA A 24 1.89 -16.72 0.66
N ASN A 25 3.18 -16.38 0.68
CA ASN A 25 4.12 -16.98 1.64
C ASN A 25 3.81 -16.58 3.09
N THR A 26 3.51 -15.30 3.35
CA THR A 26 3.14 -14.82 4.70
C THR A 26 1.93 -15.58 5.25
N LEU A 27 0.87 -15.71 4.44
CA LEU A 27 -0.34 -16.42 4.85
C LEU A 27 -0.11 -17.92 5.04
N ALA A 28 0.73 -18.55 4.21
CA ALA A 28 1.09 -19.96 4.34
C ALA A 28 1.84 -20.27 5.65
N GLN A 29 2.52 -19.28 6.24
CA GLN A 29 3.21 -19.41 7.53
C GLN A 29 2.31 -19.07 8.74
N GLY A 30 1.00 -18.86 8.53
CA GLY A 30 0.08 -18.47 9.59
C GLY A 30 0.29 -17.04 10.11
N ALA A 31 1.00 -16.20 9.35
CA ALA A 31 1.17 -14.79 9.66
C ALA A 31 0.12 -13.93 8.93
N VAL A 32 0.00 -12.67 9.35
CA VAL A 32 -0.93 -11.70 8.76
C VAL A 32 -0.20 -10.84 7.74
N PHE A 33 -0.86 -10.54 6.62
CA PHE A 33 -0.35 -9.65 5.57
C PHE A 33 -1.25 -8.42 5.45
N TRP A 34 -0.72 -7.24 5.75
CA TRP A 34 -1.38 -5.98 5.43
C TRP A 34 -0.91 -5.48 4.07
N ASP A 35 -1.85 -5.34 3.14
CA ASP A 35 -1.50 -4.97 1.77
C ASP A 35 -1.50 -3.46 1.56
N MET A 36 -0.32 -2.86 1.75
CA MET A 36 -0.10 -1.44 1.47
C MET A 36 -0.38 -1.09 0.01
N TYR A 37 -0.10 -1.99 -0.94
CA TYR A 37 -0.32 -1.71 -2.37
C TYR A 37 -1.79 -1.46 -2.66
N ASP A 38 -2.65 -2.35 -2.16
CA ASP A 38 -4.11 -2.22 -2.31
C ASP A 38 -4.65 -1.04 -1.49
N ALA A 39 -4.14 -0.84 -0.26
CA ALA A 39 -4.53 0.30 0.59
C ALA A 39 -4.22 1.67 -0.04
N MET A 40 -3.19 1.76 -0.88
CA MET A 40 -2.88 2.97 -1.65
C MET A 40 -3.80 3.20 -2.85
N GLY A 41 -4.56 2.17 -3.28
CA GLY A 41 -5.41 2.19 -4.47
C GLY A 41 -4.92 1.28 -5.60
N GLY A 42 -3.91 0.43 -5.36
CA GLY A 42 -3.47 -0.59 -6.30
C GLY A 42 -2.73 -0.05 -7.53
N ARG A 43 -3.03 -0.62 -8.70
CA ARG A 43 -2.30 -0.34 -9.94
C ARG A 43 -2.37 1.12 -10.35
N ASN A 44 -1.22 1.70 -10.67
CA ASN A 44 -0.99 3.10 -11.04
C ASN A 44 -1.35 4.14 -9.97
N SER A 45 -1.69 3.73 -8.75
CA SER A 45 -2.05 4.64 -7.65
C SER A 45 -0.91 5.59 -7.24
N MET A 46 0.35 5.21 -7.43
CA MET A 46 1.47 6.09 -7.07
C MET A 46 1.43 7.44 -7.81
N VAL A 47 0.89 7.48 -9.03
CA VAL A 47 0.75 8.74 -9.78
C VAL A 47 -0.19 9.70 -9.07
N SER A 48 -1.32 9.20 -8.55
CA SER A 48 -2.26 10.04 -7.80
C SER A 48 -1.68 10.50 -6.45
N TRP A 49 -0.79 9.72 -5.85
CA TRP A 49 -0.09 10.11 -4.63
C TRP A 49 0.96 11.22 -4.87
N VAL A 50 1.65 11.19 -6.01
CA VAL A 50 2.58 12.26 -6.42
C VAL A 50 1.81 13.54 -6.76
N GLN A 51 0.68 13.41 -7.46
CA GLN A 51 -0.15 14.54 -7.92
C GLN A 51 -1.13 15.08 -6.87
N ALA A 52 -1.21 14.47 -5.69
CA ALA A 52 -2.04 14.96 -4.60
C ALA A 52 -1.62 16.36 -4.15
N ASP A 53 -2.56 17.13 -3.60
CA ASP A 53 -2.28 18.44 -3.01
C ASP A 53 -2.74 18.47 -1.54
N PRO A 54 -1.82 18.56 -0.57
CA PRO A 54 -0.36 18.49 -0.71
C PRO A 54 0.14 17.08 -1.15
N PRO A 55 1.32 16.98 -1.81
CA PRO A 55 1.85 15.72 -2.31
C PRO A 55 2.05 14.66 -1.22
N LEU A 56 1.59 13.43 -1.50
CA LEU A 56 1.76 12.27 -0.63
C LEU A 56 2.97 11.41 -1.03
N ALA A 57 3.53 11.61 -2.22
CA ALA A 57 4.75 10.95 -2.67
C ALA A 57 5.74 11.94 -3.29
N ALA A 58 7.02 11.55 -3.32
CA ALA A 58 8.08 12.30 -3.97
C ALA A 58 8.00 12.16 -5.50
N GLU A 59 8.56 13.14 -6.22
CA GLU A 59 8.62 13.16 -7.69
C GLU A 59 9.49 12.04 -8.30
N ASP A 60 10.10 11.19 -7.47
CA ASP A 60 10.78 9.95 -7.90
C ASP A 60 9.82 8.77 -8.09
N TYR A 61 8.51 8.96 -7.85
CA TYR A 61 7.44 7.97 -7.99
C TYR A 61 7.71 6.67 -7.21
N THR A 62 8.52 6.75 -6.17
CA THR A 62 8.98 5.59 -5.40
C THR A 62 8.79 5.82 -3.91
N HIS A 63 9.21 6.97 -3.38
CA HIS A 63 9.17 7.26 -1.95
C HIS A 63 7.97 8.14 -1.56
N PHE A 64 7.50 7.99 -0.32
CA PHE A 64 6.48 8.86 0.25
C PHE A 64 7.06 10.23 0.64
N SER A 65 6.21 11.26 0.64
CA SER A 65 6.47 12.48 1.40
C SER A 65 6.28 12.20 2.90
N PRO A 66 6.73 13.09 3.81
CA PRO A 66 6.44 12.95 5.24
C PRO A 66 4.93 12.84 5.54
N LEU A 67 4.11 13.56 4.77
CA LEU A 67 2.66 13.48 4.87
C LEU A 67 2.11 12.14 4.38
N GLY A 68 2.61 11.62 3.25
CA GLY A 68 2.22 10.30 2.75
C GLY A 68 2.60 9.18 3.70
N ALA A 69 3.80 9.23 4.29
CA ALA A 69 4.22 8.27 5.30
C ALA A 69 3.29 8.27 6.52
N ARG A 70 2.86 9.46 6.97
CA ARG A 70 1.83 9.58 8.02
C ARG A 70 0.51 8.94 7.58
N LYS A 71 0.04 9.23 6.36
CA LYS A 71 -1.21 8.68 5.82
C LYS A 71 -1.19 7.16 5.74
N VAL A 72 -0.09 6.55 5.27
CA VAL A 72 0.09 5.09 5.26
C VAL A 72 0.04 4.52 6.68
N GLY A 73 0.67 5.19 7.64
CA GLY A 73 0.60 4.81 9.06
C GLY A 73 -0.83 4.82 9.62
N GLU A 74 -1.62 5.85 9.28
CA GLU A 74 -3.04 5.94 9.66
C GLU A 74 -3.87 4.81 9.03
N LEU A 75 -3.65 4.49 7.75
CA LEU A 75 -4.32 3.39 7.06
C LEU A 75 -4.00 2.03 7.71
N PHE A 76 -2.72 1.79 8.03
CA PHE A 76 -2.31 0.57 8.73
C PHE A 76 -2.92 0.47 10.12
N TYR A 77 -2.83 1.53 10.92
CA TYR A 77 -3.38 1.55 12.28
C TYR A 77 -4.88 1.27 12.29
N THR A 78 -5.62 1.90 11.37
CA THR A 78 -7.08 1.69 11.21
C THR A 78 -7.37 0.23 10.89
N ALA A 79 -6.71 -0.34 9.87
CA ALA A 79 -6.91 -1.74 9.50
C ALA A 79 -6.58 -2.72 10.65
N LEU A 80 -5.54 -2.42 11.43
CA LEU A 80 -5.15 -3.24 12.57
C LEU A 80 -6.18 -3.19 13.71
N ILE A 81 -6.66 -2.00 14.08
CA ILE A 81 -7.59 -1.86 15.20
C ILE A 81 -8.98 -2.38 14.84
N ASP A 82 -9.41 -2.22 13.59
CA ASP A 82 -10.66 -2.78 13.08
C ASP A 82 -10.61 -4.31 13.15
N ALA A 83 -9.54 -4.93 12.65
CA ALA A 83 -9.36 -6.38 12.72
C ALA A 83 -9.31 -6.91 14.17
N TYR A 84 -8.71 -6.14 15.09
CA TYR A 84 -8.70 -6.46 16.51
C TYR A 84 -10.10 -6.40 17.12
N ALA A 85 -10.86 -5.34 16.82
CA ALA A 85 -12.23 -5.18 17.31
C ALA A 85 -13.14 -6.30 16.82
N ASP A 86 -13.05 -6.67 15.54
CA ASP A 86 -13.80 -7.79 14.95
C ASP A 86 -13.47 -9.12 15.63
N HIS A 87 -12.18 -9.38 15.87
CA HIS A 87 -11.73 -10.58 16.58
C HIS A 87 -12.28 -10.64 18.01
N HIS A 88 -12.26 -9.51 18.73
CA HIS A 88 -12.76 -9.44 20.10
C HIS A 88 -14.29 -9.59 20.17
N ALA A 89 -15.02 -9.05 19.20
CA ALA A 89 -16.48 -9.20 19.12
C ALA A 89 -16.89 -10.64 18.84
N ALA A 90 -16.15 -11.38 18.01
CA ALA A 90 -16.42 -12.78 17.70
C ALA A 90 -16.18 -13.75 18.87
N GLN A 91 -15.57 -13.29 19.96
CA GLN A 91 -15.28 -14.07 21.17
C GLN A 91 -16.31 -13.88 22.30
N GLN A 92 -17.31 -13.00 22.12
CA GLN A 92 -18.41 -12.76 23.05
C GLN A 92 -19.67 -13.50 22.62
#